data_AF-A0A251SPA4-F1
#
_entry.id   AF-A0A251SPA4-F1
#
_cell.length_a   1.000
_cell.length_b   1.000
_cell.length_c   1.000
_cell.angle_alpha   90.00
_cell.angle_beta   90.00
_cell.angle_gamma   90.00
#
_symmetry.space_group_name_H-M   'P 1'
#
loop_
_entity.id
_entity.type
_entity.pdbx_description
1 polymer ?
#
loop_
_entity_poly.entity_id
_entity_poly.type
_entity_poly.pdbx_seq_one_letter_code
_entity_poly.pdbx_strand_id
1 'polypeptide(L)'
;MDPAIEEALRAKENAEKLFLVKDFPGAKQYALRAQTLCPQLEGISQMVATFEIYAATMNQEIDFYSVLGLDPSADKSLLKKRYKKMAVLLHPGKNKTVGANEAFKLVSEAWAVLSDNVRRSSYDAKRNKHLSAGVSSSETSSRFDTF
;
A
#
# COMPACT_ATOMS: atom_id res chain seq x y z
N MET A 1 -17.88 28.93 -7.12
CA MET A 1 -17.22 27.61 -7.04
C MET A 1 -18.14 26.69 -6.25
N ASP A 2 -18.28 25.43 -6.64
CA ASP A 2 -19.06 24.48 -5.86
C ASP A 2 -18.37 24.23 -4.50
N PRO A 3 -19.09 24.33 -3.36
CA PRO A 3 -18.52 24.12 -2.04
C PRO A 3 -17.79 22.78 -1.89
N ALA A 4 -18.27 21.74 -2.57
CA ALA A 4 -17.66 20.42 -2.59
C ALA A 4 -16.28 20.41 -3.28
N ILE A 5 -16.10 21.19 -4.35
CA ILE A 5 -14.82 21.32 -5.07
C ILE A 5 -13.80 22.03 -4.17
N GLU A 6 -14.22 23.09 -3.47
CA GLU A 6 -13.34 23.83 -2.58
C GLU A 6 -12.95 23.01 -1.33
N GLU A 7 -13.86 22.19 -0.81
CA GLU A 7 -13.54 21.22 0.23
C GLU A 7 -12.58 20.13 -0.27
N ALA A 8 -12.79 19.60 -1.48
CA ALA A 8 -11.91 18.60 -2.07
C ALA A 8 -10.48 19.14 -2.30
N LEU A 9 -10.35 20.39 -2.75
CA LEU A 9 -9.05 21.06 -2.91
C LEU A 9 -8.32 21.23 -1.57
N ARG A 10 -9.03 21.66 -0.52
CA ARG A 10 -8.47 21.75 0.83
C ARG A 10 -8.03 20.39 1.37
N ALA A 11 -8.84 19.36 1.15
CA ALA A 11 -8.50 18.00 1.55
C ALA A 11 -7.26 17.49 0.79
N LYS A 12 -7.14 17.76 -0.52
CA LYS A 12 -5.95 17.44 -1.33
C LYS A 12 -4.69 18.13 -0.80
N GLU A 13 -4.77 19.42 -0.48
CA GLU A 13 -3.63 20.17 0.08
C GLU A 13 -3.20 19.63 1.45
N ASN A 14 -4.17 19.31 2.32
CA ASN A 14 -3.88 18.70 3.61
C ASN A 14 -3.22 17.32 3.46
N ALA A 15 -3.63 16.55 2.46
CA ALA A 15 -3.02 15.25 2.16
C ALA A 15 -1.53 15.40 1.82
N GLU A 16 -1.16 16.40 1.01
CA GLU A 16 0.25 16.70 0.68
C GLU A 16 1.05 17.13 1.91
N LYS A 17 0.49 18.01 2.76
CA LYS A 17 1.14 18.45 4.00
C LYS A 17 1.43 17.26 4.93
N LEU A 18 0.44 16.37 5.10
CA LEU A 18 0.58 15.17 5.92
C LEU A 18 1.65 14.23 5.36
N PHE A 19 1.71 14.09 4.04
CA PHE A 19 2.75 13.28 3.41
C PHE A 19 4.16 13.82 3.69
N LEU A 20 4.35 15.15 3.63
CA LEU A 20 5.65 15.78 3.89
C LEU A 20 6.12 15.59 5.35
N VAL A 21 5.20 15.55 6.31
CA VAL A 21 5.51 15.22 7.71
C VAL A 21 5.59 13.71 7.97
N LYS A 22 5.54 12.89 6.92
CA LYS A 22 5.60 11.42 6.96
C LYS A 22 4.41 10.76 7.69
N ASP A 23 3.30 11.46 7.81
CA ASP A 23 2.03 10.87 8.24
C ASP A 23 1.29 10.31 7.01
N PHE A 24 1.75 9.14 6.55
CA PHE A 24 1.18 8.46 5.39
C PHE A 24 -0.26 7.95 5.62
N PRO A 25 -0.63 7.40 6.79
CA PRO A 25 -2.01 7.05 7.07
C PRO A 25 -2.94 8.26 7.01
N GLY A 26 -2.56 9.40 7.61
CA GLY A 26 -3.31 10.65 7.53
C GLY A 26 -3.41 11.16 6.10
N ALA A 27 -2.29 11.22 5.37
CA ALA A 27 -2.25 11.64 3.97
C ALA A 27 -3.22 10.83 3.11
N LYS A 28 -3.23 9.50 3.25
CA LYS A 28 -4.16 8.60 2.55
C LYS A 28 -5.62 8.95 2.85
N GLN A 29 -5.99 9.17 4.11
CA GLN A 29 -7.37 9.47 4.49
C GLN A 29 -7.87 10.77 3.87
N TYR A 30 -7.05 11.82 3.88
CA TYR A 30 -7.40 13.09 3.25
C TYR A 30 -7.49 13.00 1.72
N ALA A 31 -6.59 12.24 1.08
CA ALA A 31 -6.67 11.99 -0.36
C ALA A 31 -7.94 11.22 -0.75
N LEU A 32 -8.34 10.20 0.03
CA LEU A 32 -9.59 9.47 -0.17
C LEU A 32 -10.80 10.37 0.00
N ARG A 33 -10.83 11.22 1.04
CA ARG A 33 -11.90 12.20 1.24
C ARG A 33 -12.04 13.14 0.04
N ALA A 34 -10.92 13.67 -0.46
CA ALA A 34 -10.92 14.52 -1.65
C ALA A 34 -11.45 13.77 -2.89
N GLN A 35 -11.11 12.49 -3.06
CA GLN A 35 -11.65 11.66 -4.14
C GLN A 35 -13.15 11.40 -4.00
N THR A 36 -13.66 11.18 -2.78
CA THR A 36 -15.10 11.00 -2.52
C THR A 36 -15.88 12.27 -2.81
N LEU A 37 -15.34 13.43 -2.43
CA LEU A 37 -15.97 14.72 -2.69
C LEU A 37 -15.96 15.09 -4.17
N CYS A 38 -14.84 14.84 -4.86
CA CYS A 38 -14.66 15.16 -6.27
C CYS A 38 -13.84 14.08 -6.99
N PRO A 39 -14.48 13.02 -7.51
CA PRO A 39 -13.79 11.94 -8.22
C PRO A 39 -13.05 12.41 -9.49
N GLN A 40 -13.56 13.49 -10.10
CA GLN A 40 -13.01 14.10 -11.32
C GLN A 40 -11.88 15.10 -11.03
N LEU A 41 -11.52 15.30 -9.76
CA LEU A 41 -10.48 16.26 -9.38
C LEU A 41 -9.14 15.86 -10.01
N GLU A 42 -8.51 16.81 -10.70
CA GLU A 42 -7.27 16.55 -11.42
C GLU A 42 -6.18 15.99 -10.49
N GLY A 43 -5.63 14.84 -10.87
CA GLY A 43 -4.55 14.18 -10.14
C GLY A 43 -4.98 13.41 -8.89
N ILE A 44 -6.27 13.44 -8.48
CA ILE A 44 -6.65 12.85 -7.18
C ILE A 44 -6.51 11.33 -7.16
N SER A 45 -6.84 10.67 -8.27
CA SER A 45 -6.71 9.21 -8.38
C SER A 45 -5.25 8.77 -8.34
N GLN A 46 -4.35 9.58 -8.91
CA GLN A 46 -2.91 9.38 -8.86
C GLN A 46 -2.36 9.59 -7.45
N MET A 47 -2.85 10.61 -6.75
CA MET A 47 -2.47 10.91 -5.37
C MET A 47 -2.88 9.79 -4.41
N VAL A 48 -4.13 9.34 -4.49
CA VAL A 48 -4.62 8.21 -3.68
C VAL A 48 -3.76 6.97 -3.93
N ALA A 49 -3.48 6.63 -5.18
CA ALA A 49 -2.65 5.47 -5.51
C ALA A 49 -1.23 5.59 -4.91
N THR A 50 -0.59 6.75 -5.01
CA THR A 50 0.73 6.98 -4.40
C THR A 50 0.68 6.80 -2.88
N PHE A 51 -0.29 7.43 -2.21
CA PHE A 51 -0.36 7.42 -0.74
C PHE A 51 -0.78 6.06 -0.19
N GLU A 52 -1.59 5.30 -0.92
CA GLU A 52 -1.91 3.90 -0.57
C GLU A 52 -0.66 3.03 -0.50
N ILE A 53 0.27 3.20 -1.44
CA ILE A 53 1.52 2.43 -1.47
C ILE A 53 2.41 2.78 -0.28
N TYR A 54 2.57 4.07 0.01
CA TYR A 54 3.37 4.50 1.16
C TYR A 54 2.77 4.06 2.49
N ALA A 55 1.45 4.13 2.65
CA ALA A 55 0.78 3.62 3.83
C ALA A 55 1.00 2.12 4.02
N ALA A 56 1.16 1.36 2.93
CA ALA A 56 1.43 -0.08 2.96
C ALA A 56 2.91 -0.42 3.27
N THR A 57 3.86 0.47 3.02
CA THR A 57 5.30 0.21 3.23
C THR A 57 5.85 0.67 4.59
N MET A 58 5.09 1.45 5.35
CA MET A 58 5.55 2.03 6.61
C MET A 58 5.33 1.14 7.84
N ASN A 59 4.59 0.05 7.68
CA ASN A 59 4.57 -1.01 8.67
C ASN A 59 5.87 -1.82 8.53
N GLN A 60 6.51 -2.14 9.66
CA GLN A 60 7.89 -2.62 9.83
C GLN A 60 8.44 -3.67 8.83
N GLU A 61 7.58 -4.35 8.07
CA GLU A 61 7.96 -5.22 6.96
C GLU A 61 7.15 -4.88 5.70
N ILE A 62 7.83 -4.63 4.58
CA ILE A 62 7.18 -4.34 3.29
C ILE A 62 6.55 -5.62 2.75
N ASP A 63 5.22 -5.69 2.77
CA ASP A 63 4.46 -6.76 2.12
C ASP A 63 4.10 -6.37 0.68
N PHE A 64 4.62 -7.12 -0.31
CA PHE A 64 4.36 -6.88 -1.73
C PHE A 64 2.89 -7.07 -2.11
N TYR A 65 2.13 -7.89 -1.38
CA TYR A 65 0.69 -8.01 -1.56
C TYR A 65 -0.01 -6.73 -1.08
N SER A 66 0.41 -6.19 0.07
CA SER A 66 -0.11 -4.93 0.61
C SER A 66 0.22 -3.74 -0.27
N VAL A 67 1.42 -3.69 -0.88
CA VAL A 67 1.81 -2.66 -1.87
C VAL A 67 0.88 -2.65 -3.08
N LEU A 68 0.39 -3.81 -3.53
CA LEU A 68 -0.57 -3.92 -4.62
C LEU A 68 -2.04 -3.82 -4.17
N GLY A 69 -2.29 -3.71 -2.86
CA GLY A 69 -3.62 -3.70 -2.26
C GLY A 69 -4.35 -5.02 -2.48
N LEU A 70 -3.64 -6.14 -2.39
CA LEU A 70 -4.14 -7.49 -2.61
C LEU A 70 -3.96 -8.37 -1.38
N ASP A 71 -4.82 -9.37 -1.26
CA ASP A 71 -4.64 -10.43 -0.30
C ASP A 71 -3.58 -11.44 -0.78
N PRO A 72 -2.79 -12.08 0.10
CA PRO A 72 -1.87 -13.15 -0.29
C PRO A 72 -2.53 -14.32 -1.05
N SER A 73 -3.83 -14.57 -0.79
CA SER A 73 -4.66 -15.54 -1.51
C SER A 73 -5.09 -15.08 -2.91
N ALA A 74 -4.74 -13.86 -3.32
CA ALA A 74 -5.15 -13.31 -4.61
C ALA A 74 -4.58 -14.11 -5.80
N ASP A 75 -5.46 -14.35 -6.76
CA ASP A 75 -5.12 -14.98 -8.03
C ASP A 75 -4.18 -14.12 -8.87
N LYS A 76 -3.40 -14.78 -9.73
CA LYS A 76 -2.54 -14.12 -10.72
C LYS A 76 -3.30 -13.18 -11.66
N SER A 77 -4.57 -13.48 -11.96
CA SER A 77 -5.43 -12.62 -12.78
C SER A 77 -5.68 -11.26 -12.11
N LEU A 78 -5.99 -11.28 -10.80
CA LEU A 78 -6.23 -10.09 -9.99
C LEU A 78 -4.92 -9.31 -9.78
N LEU A 79 -3.81 -10.00 -9.56
CA LEU A 79 -2.46 -9.42 -9.50
C LEU A 79 -2.16 -8.61 -10.77
N LYS A 80 -2.35 -9.22 -11.95
CA LYS A 80 -2.11 -8.56 -13.24
C LYS A 80 -3.03 -7.37 -13.47
N LYS A 81 -4.30 -7.49 -13.08
CA LYS A 81 -5.29 -6.41 -13.19
C LYS A 81 -4.92 -5.22 -12.32
N ARG A 82 -4.51 -5.47 -11.06
CA ARG A 82 -4.10 -4.40 -10.15
C ARG A 82 -2.79 -3.74 -10.54
N TYR A 83 -1.78 -4.53 -10.91
CA TYR A 83 -0.52 -3.98 -11.41
C TYR A 83 -0.75 -3.03 -12.61
N LYS A 84 -1.52 -3.45 -13.62
CA LYS A 84 -1.84 -2.60 -14.78
C LYS A 84 -2.50 -1.29 -14.38
N LYS A 85 -3.47 -1.34 -13.45
CA LYS A 85 -4.14 -0.13 -12.94
C LYS A 85 -3.15 0.81 -12.25
N MET A 86 -2.30 0.28 -11.37
CA MET A 86 -1.32 1.08 -10.64
C MET A 86 -0.23 1.65 -11.55
N ALA A 87 0.28 0.87 -12.51
CA ALA A 87 1.29 1.35 -13.46
C ALA A 87 0.80 2.55 -14.28
N VAL A 88 -0.49 2.58 -14.67
CA VAL A 88 -1.08 3.72 -15.39
C VAL A 88 -1.25 4.95 -14.47
N LEU A 89 -1.65 4.74 -13.23
CA LEU A 89 -1.86 5.82 -12.26
C LEU A 89 -0.55 6.42 -11.76
N LEU A 90 0.51 5.62 -11.64
CA LEU A 90 1.80 6.02 -11.07
C LEU A 90 2.84 6.39 -12.14
N HIS A 91 2.48 6.32 -13.42
CA HIS A 91 3.42 6.61 -14.50
C HIS A 91 4.03 8.03 -14.32
N PRO A 92 5.37 8.18 -14.31
CA PRO A 92 6.04 9.45 -13.97
C PRO A 92 5.71 10.59 -14.95
N GLY A 93 5.33 10.26 -16.19
CA GLY A 93 4.88 11.26 -17.16
C GLY A 93 3.49 11.84 -16.90
N LYS A 94 2.65 11.19 -16.08
CA LYS A 94 1.26 11.62 -15.79
C LYS A 94 1.02 11.93 -14.33
N ASN A 95 1.78 11.33 -13.42
CA ASN A 95 1.65 11.52 -11.98
C ASN A 95 2.67 12.55 -11.48
N LYS A 96 2.18 13.72 -11.07
CA LYS A 96 2.99 14.79 -10.44
C LYS A 96 2.91 14.79 -8.91
N THR A 97 2.27 13.77 -8.32
CA THR A 97 2.15 13.66 -6.86
C THR A 97 3.53 13.45 -6.24
N VAL A 98 3.74 14.05 -5.09
CA VAL A 98 4.92 13.78 -4.25
C VAL A 98 5.05 12.28 -3.97
N GLY A 99 6.25 11.71 -4.14
CA GLY A 99 6.52 10.28 -3.94
C GLY A 99 6.06 9.35 -5.08
N ALA A 100 5.54 9.88 -6.20
CA ALA A 100 5.06 9.04 -7.31
C ALA A 100 6.14 8.11 -7.89
N ASN A 101 7.38 8.57 -7.99
CA ASN A 101 8.49 7.80 -8.55
C ASN A 101 8.83 6.58 -7.68
N GLU A 102 8.97 6.80 -6.37
CA GLU A 102 9.23 5.76 -5.40
C GLU A 102 8.07 4.76 -5.32
N ALA A 103 6.83 5.25 -5.33
CA ALA A 103 5.65 4.38 -5.37
C ALA A 103 5.61 3.51 -6.63
N PHE A 104 5.96 4.07 -7.80
CA PHE A 104 6.08 3.30 -9.04
C PHE A 104 7.16 2.22 -8.95
N LYS A 105 8.30 2.53 -8.35
CA LYS A 105 9.40 1.57 -8.12
C LYS A 105 8.94 0.42 -7.24
N LEU A 106 8.28 0.71 -6.12
CA LEU A 106 7.75 -0.30 -5.18
C LEU A 106 6.75 -1.25 -5.87
N VAL A 107 5.83 -0.71 -6.67
CA VAL A 107 4.86 -1.51 -7.44
C VAL A 107 5.54 -2.39 -8.49
N SER A 108 6.58 -1.87 -9.14
CA SER A 108 7.36 -2.62 -10.13
C SER A 108 8.14 -3.76 -9.49
N GLU A 109 8.74 -3.53 -8.32
CA GLU A 109 9.44 -4.56 -7.54
C GLU A 109 8.47 -5.65 -7.05
N ALA A 110 7.33 -5.25 -6.49
CA ALA A 110 6.28 -6.19 -6.07
C ALA A 110 5.83 -7.08 -7.23
N TRP A 111 5.58 -6.49 -8.40
CA TRP A 111 5.21 -7.24 -9.60
C TRP A 111 6.33 -8.17 -10.08
N ALA A 112 7.59 -7.73 -10.07
CA ALA A 112 8.73 -8.55 -10.51
C ALA A 112 8.89 -9.83 -9.66
N VAL A 113 8.51 -9.77 -8.38
CA VAL A 113 8.54 -10.93 -7.47
C VAL A 113 7.26 -11.77 -7.61
N LEU A 114 6.07 -11.15 -7.58
CA LEU A 114 4.80 -11.88 -7.51
C LEU A 114 4.31 -12.43 -8.85
N SER A 115 4.77 -11.87 -9.97
CA SER A 115 4.37 -12.33 -11.32
C SER A 115 5.00 -13.67 -11.70
N ASP A 116 6.19 -13.98 -11.16
CA ASP A 116 6.89 -15.24 -11.38
C ASP A 116 6.51 -16.27 -10.30
N ASN A 117 6.15 -17.49 -10.69
CA ASN A 117 5.69 -18.52 -9.75
C ASN A 117 6.79 -18.95 -8.77
N VAL A 118 8.03 -19.06 -9.24
CA VAL A 118 9.18 -19.51 -8.44
C VAL A 118 9.58 -18.43 -7.45
N ARG A 119 9.62 -17.17 -7.90
CA ARG A 119 9.91 -16.01 -7.04
C ARG A 119 8.80 -15.77 -6.03
N ARG A 120 7.52 -15.88 -6.43
CA ARG A 120 6.36 -15.79 -5.51
C ARG A 120 6.43 -16.87 -4.43
N SER A 121 6.67 -18.13 -4.81
CA SER A 121 6.80 -19.22 -3.84
C SER A 121 7.95 -18.99 -2.85
N SER A 122 9.09 -18.50 -3.35
CA SER A 122 10.24 -18.17 -2.51
C SER A 122 9.96 -17.00 -1.58
N TYR A 123 9.19 -16.01 -2.03
CA TYR A 123 8.75 -14.87 -1.23
C TYR A 123 7.77 -15.31 -0.14
N ASP A 124 6.74 -16.07 -0.50
CA ASP A 124 5.73 -16.58 0.43
C ASP A 124 6.36 -17.46 1.52
N ALA A 125 7.35 -18.29 1.15
CA ALA A 125 8.09 -19.10 2.11
C ALA A 125 8.91 -18.26 3.10
N LYS A 126 9.51 -17.15 2.66
CA LYS A 126 10.22 -16.21 3.56
C LYS A 126 9.21 -15.47 4.44
N ARG A 127 8.16 -14.91 3.86
CA ARG A 127 7.09 -14.19 4.57
C ARG A 127 6.46 -15.04 5.68
N ASN A 128 6.17 -16.30 5.42
CA ASN A 128 5.62 -17.21 6.42
C ASN A 128 6.60 -17.50 7.56
N LYS A 129 7.91 -17.56 7.30
CA LYS A 129 8.93 -17.72 8.36
C LYS A 129 8.95 -16.51 9.30
N HIS A 130 8.91 -15.30 8.74
CA HIS A 130 8.84 -14.05 9.51
C HIS A 130 7.56 -13.99 10.38
N LEU A 131 6.41 -14.39 9.84
CA LEU A 131 5.15 -14.48 10.59
C LEU A 131 5.18 -15.56 11.69
N SER A 132 5.81 -16.71 11.43
CA SER A 132 5.92 -17.80 12.41
C SER A 132 6.93 -17.55 13.53
N ALA A 133 7.96 -16.73 13.28
CA ALA A 133 8.99 -16.40 14.27
C ALA A 133 8.46 -15.49 15.40
N GLY A 134 7.32 -14.81 15.19
CA GLY A 134 6.63 -14.02 16.22
C GLY A 134 5.67 -14.81 17.12
N VAL A 135 5.42 -16.10 16.85
CA VAL A 135 4.45 -16.95 17.56
C VAL A 135 5.16 -18.10 18.29
N SER A 136 6.24 -17.80 19.02
CA SER A 136 6.88 -18.79 19.89
C SER A 136 7.50 -18.15 21.14
N SER A 137 6.64 -17.55 21.97
CA SER A 137 6.98 -17.29 23.37
C SER A 137 5.72 -16.98 24.19
N SER A 138 4.90 -17.99 24.44
CA SER A 138 4.11 -18.07 25.67
C SER A 138 3.62 -19.51 25.90
N GLU A 139 4.04 -20.07 27.03
CA GLU A 139 3.27 -21.02 27.85
C GLU A 139 3.13 -22.48 27.37
N THR A 140 4.15 -23.29 27.68
CA THR A 140 3.91 -24.60 28.30
C THR A 140 4.91 -24.84 29.44
N SER A 141 4.72 -24.13 30.55
CA SER A 141 5.27 -24.57 31.84
C SER A 141 4.15 -25.25 32.61
N SER A 142 4.03 -26.57 32.45
CA SER A 142 3.35 -27.40 33.45
C SER A 142 4.31 -28.50 33.88
N ARG A 143 5.22 -28.11 34.78
CA ARG A 143 5.89 -29.01 35.71
C ARG A 143 5.03 -29.04 36.97
N PHE A 144 4.36 -30.15 37.22
CA PHE A 144 4.05 -30.57 38.58
C PHE A 144 4.03 -32.10 38.65
N ASP A 145 5.21 -32.67 38.86
CA ASP A 145 5.39 -33.97 39.48
C ASP A 145 5.53 -33.74 40.98
N THR A 146 4.63 -34.27 41.80
CA THR A 146 4.92 -34.64 43.19
C THR A 146 3.92 -35.72 43.62
N PHE A 147 4.42 -36.94 43.82
CA PHE A 147 3.80 -37.99 44.63
C PHE A 147 4.56 -38.07 45.95
#